data_AF-X1IDG2-F1
#
_entry.id   AF-X1IDG2-F1
#
_cell.length_a   1.000
_cell.length_b   1.000
_cell.length_c   1.000
_cell.angle_alpha   90.00
_cell.angle_beta   90.00
_cell.angle_gamma   90.00
#
_symmetry.space_group_name_H-M   'P 1'
#
loop_
_entity.id
_entity.type
_entity.pdbx_description
1 polymer ?
#
loop_
_entity_poly.entity_id
_entity_poly.type
_entity_poly.pdbx_seq_one_letter_code
_entity_poly.pdbx_strand_id
1 'polypeptide(L)' 'SQTALDLGDAGFKVYLLESTTSIGGVMAQLDKTFPTNDCAMCIVSPKLVETGRHHNIDLSINCKILDVAGEAGNF' A
#
# COMPACT_ATOMS: atom_id res chain seq x y z
N SER A 1 -0.22 -0.09 -2.65
CA SER A 1 -1.00 -0.88 -1.67
C SER A 1 -1.71 -2.07 -2.31
N GLN A 2 -2.28 -1.98 -3.53
CA GLN A 2 -3.02 -3.12 -4.12
C GLN A 2 -2.20 -4.42 -4.18
N THR A 3 -0.96 -4.38 -4.67
CA THR A 3 -0.10 -5.57 -4.72
C THR A 3 0.17 -6.19 -3.36
N ALA A 4 0.20 -5.38 -2.30
CA ALA A 4 0.38 -5.90 -0.94
C ALA A 4 -0.86 -6.64 -0.44
N LEU A 5 -2.06 -6.15 -0.77
CA LEU A 5 -3.31 -6.84 -0.52
C LEU A 5 -3.38 -8.17 -1.26
N ASP A 6 -3.13 -8.16 -2.57
CA ASP A 6 -3.23 -9.37 -3.39
C ASP A 6 -2.26 -10.48 -2.90
N LEU A 7 -1.04 -10.10 -2.50
CA LEU A 7 -0.06 -11.02 -1.93
C LEU A 7 -0.41 -11.45 -0.50
N GLY A 8 -0.96 -10.54 0.30
CA GLY A 8 -1.43 -10.83 1.66
C GLY A 8 -2.58 -11.84 1.67
N ASP A 9 -3.56 -11.65 0.78
CA ASP A 9 -4.71 -12.55 0.57
C ASP A 9 -4.28 -13.92 0.05
N ALA A 10 -3.23 -13.96 -0.77
CA ALA A 10 -2.60 -15.21 -1.22
C ALA A 10 -1.83 -15.94 -0.10
N GLY A 11 -1.73 -15.36 1.11
CA GLY A 11 -1.10 -15.96 2.27
C GLY A 11 0.40 -15.65 2.42
N PHE A 12 0.96 -14.76 1.59
CA PHE A 12 2.35 -14.35 1.72
C PHE A 12 2.49 -13.24 2.77
N LYS A 13 3.57 -13.30 3.55
CA LYS A 13 3.93 -12.21 4.44
C LYS A 13 4.52 -11.06 3.62
N VAL A 14 3.91 -9.88 3.69
CA VAL A 14 4.28 -8.71 2.91
C VAL A 14 4.71 -7.58 3.83
N TYR A 15 5.84 -6.96 3.50
CA TYR A 15 6.30 -5.73 4.13
C TYR A 15 6.00 -4.56 3.20
N LEU A 16 5.12 -3.65 3.63
CA LEU A 16 4.76 -2.46 2.89
C LEU A 16 5.42 -1.23 3.53
N LEU A 17 6.39 -0.65 2.83
CA LEU A 17 7.12 0.53 3.26
C LEU A 17 6.58 1.76 2.54
N GLU A 18 6.25 2.80 3.29
CA GLU A 18 5.81 4.09 2.78
C GLU A 18 6.73 5.20 3.28
N SER A 19 7.24 6.01 2.35
CA SER A 19 8.20 7.07 2.67
C SER A 19 7.56 8.32 3.26
N THR A 20 6.26 8.50 3.02
CA THR A 20 5.46 9.61 3.54
C THR A 20 4.76 9.24 4.85
N THR A 21 4.11 10.21 5.48
CA THR A 21 3.38 10.03 6.74
C THR A 21 2.04 9.29 6.57
N SER A 22 1.62 8.97 5.35
CA SER A 22 0.34 8.32 5.06
C SER A 22 0.39 7.47 3.80
N ILE A 23 -0.28 6.34 3.81
CA ILE A 23 -0.53 5.54 2.61
C ILE A 23 -1.65 6.14 1.75
N GLY A 24 -1.60 5.92 0.43
CA GLY A 24 -2.60 6.39 -0.54
C GLY A 24 -2.01 7.19 -1.70
N GLY A 25 -0.81 7.74 -1.54
CA GLY A 25 -0.07 8.41 -2.60
C GLY A 25 -0.84 9.58 -3.23
N VAL A 26 -0.59 9.83 -4.52
CA VAL A 26 -1.20 10.94 -5.26
C VAL A 26 -2.72 10.80 -5.35
N MET A 27 -3.24 9.57 -5.39
CA MET A 27 -4.68 9.36 -5.54
C MET A 27 -5.49 9.85 -4.34
N ALA A 28 -4.92 9.82 -3.13
CA ALA A 28 -5.53 10.40 -1.94
C ALA A 28 -5.58 11.94 -1.96
N GLN A 29 -4.84 12.59 -2.87
CA GLN A 29 -4.83 14.05 -3.05
C GLN A 29 -5.83 14.52 -4.12
N LEU A 30 -6.46 13.59 -4.85
CA LEU A 30 -7.43 13.90 -5.90
C LEU A 30 -8.85 13.99 -5.32
N ASP A 31 -9.65 14.93 -5.80
CA ASP A 31 -11.08 14.98 -5.44
C ASP A 31 -11.89 13.92 -6.20
N LYS A 32 -11.63 13.78 -7.51
CA LYS A 32 -12.38 12.90 -8.41
C LYS A 32 -11.47 12.15 -9.39
N THR A 33 -11.93 10.99 -9.84
CA THR A 33 -11.21 10.15 -10.81
C THR A 33 -11.93 10.13 -12.16
N PHE A 34 -11.25 10.50 -13.23
CA PHE A 34 -11.74 10.29 -14.59
C PHE A 34 -11.68 8.79 -14.95
N PRO A 35 -12.61 8.22 -15.75
CA PRO A 35 -13.73 8.84 -16.47
C PRO A 35 -15.04 8.92 -15.67
N THR A 36 -15.16 8.17 -14.58
CA THR A 36 -16.43 8.02 -13.84
C THR A 36 -16.79 9.23 -13.00
N ASN A 37 -15.81 10.11 -12.72
CA ASN A 37 -15.93 11.26 -11.82
C ASN A 37 -16.34 10.88 -10.39
N ASP A 38 -16.05 9.65 -9.98
CA ASP A 38 -16.24 9.19 -8.61
C ASP A 38 -15.25 9.87 -7.67
N CYS A 39 -15.63 10.00 -6.40
CA CYS A 39 -14.74 10.54 -5.37
C CYS A 39 -13.53 9.62 -5.21
N ALA A 40 -12.32 10.15 -5.41
CA ALA A 40 -11.10 9.34 -5.34
C ALA A 40 -10.92 8.74 -3.94
N MET A 41 -11.22 9.53 -2.89
CA MET A 41 -11.16 9.07 -1.51
C MET A 41 -12.13 7.91 -1.23
N CYS A 42 -13.32 7.90 -1.83
CA CYS A 42 -14.27 6.79 -1.65
C CYS A 42 -13.74 5.46 -2.23
N ILE A 43 -12.93 5.52 -3.29
CA ILE A 43 -12.33 4.34 -3.92
C ILE A 43 -11.10 3.87 -3.14
N VAL A 44 -10.27 4.81 -2.68
CA VAL A 44 -8.98 4.50 -2.05
C VAL A 44 -9.14 4.13 -0.58
N SER A 45 -10.00 4.83 0.17
CA SER A 45 -10.22 4.61 1.60
C SER A 45 -10.44 3.15 2.01
N PRO A 46 -11.36 2.37 1.39
CA PRO A 46 -11.57 0.98 1.80
C PRO A 46 -10.29 0.13 1.63
N LYS A 47 -9.54 0.33 0.53
CA LYS A 47 -8.29 -0.38 0.27
C LYS A 47 -7.21 -0.03 1.30
N LEU A 48 -7.13 1.23 1.73
CA LEU A 48 -6.16 1.64 2.75
C LEU A 48 -6.50 1.04 4.12
N VAL A 49 -7.78 1.02 4.49
CA VAL A 49 -8.23 0.42 5.75
C VAL A 49 -7.98 -1.07 5.77
N GLU A 50 -8.25 -1.75 4.66
CA GLU A 50 -7.99 -3.18 4.50
C GLU A 50 -6.49 -3.47 4.59
N THR A 51 -5.65 -2.71 3.87
CA THR A 51 -4.19 -2.87 3.90
C THR A 51 -3.64 -2.69 5.31
N GLY A 52 -4.14 -1.69 6.06
CA GLY A 52 -3.69 -1.41 7.42
C GLY A 52 -4.19 -2.38 8.48
N ARG A 53 -5.19 -3.21 8.18
CA ARG A 53 -5.75 -4.22 9.10
C ARG A 53 -5.39 -5.65 8.71
N HIS A 54 -4.75 -5.85 7.57
CA HIS A 54 -4.45 -7.16 7.05
C HIS A 54 -3.34 -7.84 7.86
N HIS A 55 -3.59 -9.04 8.39
CA HIS A 55 -2.66 -9.73 9.30
C HIS A 55 -1.33 -10.13 8.67
N ASN A 56 -1.31 -10.36 7.36
CA ASN A 56 -0.08 -10.69 6.61
C ASN A 56 0.69 -9.45 6.12
N ILE A 57 0.17 -8.24 6.32
CA ILE A 57 0.81 -7.01 5.84
C ILE A 57 1.37 -6.25 7.03
N ASP A 58 2.69 -6.10 7.05
CA ASP A 58 3.38 -5.24 8.00
C ASP A 58 3.59 -3.86 7.35
N LEU A 59 2.86 -2.86 7.84
CA LEU A 59 2.87 -1.51 7.31
C LEU A 59 3.82 -0.61 8.11
N SER A 60 4.89 -0.15 7.46
CA SER A 60 5.85 0.80 8.01
C SER A 60 5.78 2.13 7.26
N ILE A 61 5.24 3.17 7.91
CA ILE A 61 5.14 4.53 7.38
C ILE A 61 6.34 5.39 7.79
N ASN A 62 6.57 6.49 7.06
CA ASN A 62 7.71 7.39 7.26
C ASN A 62 9.07 6.65 7.26
N CYS A 63 9.18 5.60 6.44
CA CYS A 63 10.35 4.73 6.37
C CYS A 63 10.86 4.67 4.93
N LYS A 64 12.19 4.60 4.77
CA LYS A 64 12.85 4.44 3.47
C LYS A 64 13.81 3.27 3.53
N ILE A 65 13.87 2.52 2.45
CA ILE A 65 14.86 1.46 2.26
C ILE A 65 16.22 2.14 2.07
N LEU A 66 17.19 1.78 2.91
CA LEU A 66 18.55 2.34 2.86
C LEU A 66 19.46 1.52 1.95
N ASP A 67 19.39 0.21 2.08
CA ASP A 67 20.19 -0.74 1.32
C ASP A 67 19.44 -2.07 1.19
N VAL A 68 19.72 -2.80 0.11
CA VAL A 68 19.18 -4.15 -0.13
C VAL A 68 20.35 -5.02 -0.55
N ALA A 69 20.67 -6.00 0.28
CA ALA A 69 21.75 -6.95 0.04
C ALA A 69 21.18 -8.37 -0.05
N GLY A 70 21.73 -9.19 -0.96
CA GLY A 70 21.26 -10.56 -1.16
C GLY A 70 20.99 -10.88 -2.62
N GLU A 71 20.24 -11.95 -2.86
CA GLU A 71 19.90 -12.45 -4.18
C GLU A 71 18.41 -12.80 -4.29
N ALA A 72 17.91 -13.03 -5.52
CA ALA A 72 16.49 -13.30 -5.75
C ALA A 72 15.97 -14.47 -4.90
N GLY A 73 15.06 -14.18 -3.97
CA GLY A 73 14.50 -15.15 -3.03
C GLY A 73 15.17 -15.17 -1.65
N ASN A 74 16.29 -14.47 -1.49
CA ASN A 74 17.01 -14.33 -0.23
C ASN A 74 17.63 -12.91 -0.13
N PHE A 75 16.74 -11.93 -0.02
CA PHE A 75 17.05 -10.51 0.22
C PHE A 75 16.90 -10.15 1.70
#